data_AF-A0A453IBJ4-F1
#
_entry.id   AF-A0A453IBJ4-F1
#
_cell.length_a   1.000
_cell.length_b   1.000
_cell.length_c   1.000
_cell.angle_alpha   90.00
_cell.angle_beta   90.00
_cell.angle_gamma   90.00
#
_symmetry.space_group_name_H-M   'P 1'
#
loop_
_entity.id
_entity.type
_entity.pdbx_description
1 polymer ?
#
loop_
_entity_poly.entity_id
_entity_poly.type
_entity_poly.pdbx_seq_one_letter_code
_entity_poly.pdbx_strand_id
1 'polypeptide(L)'
;LGVGSSDDTPVEQPKKLYISPPNAKRFQLPDGRHLAYEEKGISADRARFSLVAPHSFLSSRLAGIPGISSSLLEEFGARLVT
;
A
#
# COMPACT_ATOMS: atom_id res chain seq x y z
N LEU A 1 -39.25 30.42 34.57
CA LEU A 1 -39.52 30.40 33.11
C LEU A 1 -38.22 29.98 32.43
N GLY A 2 -38.34 29.09 31.44
CA GLY A 2 -37.36 28.05 31.13
C GLY A 2 -35.99 28.48 30.63
N VAL A 3 -35.00 27.67 31.02
CA VAL A 3 -33.62 27.60 30.51
C VAL A 3 -33.63 27.06 29.08
N GLY A 4 -32.95 27.75 28.17
CA GLY A 4 -32.62 27.22 26.84
C GLY A 4 -31.12 27.34 26.63
N SER A 5 -30.36 26.30 26.99
CA SER A 5 -28.98 26.16 26.52
C SER A 5 -29.03 25.64 25.10
N SER A 6 -28.67 26.47 24.14
CA SER A 6 -28.37 26.05 22.78
C SER A 6 -27.15 25.12 22.82
N ASP A 7 -27.41 23.84 22.57
CA ASP A 7 -26.40 22.78 22.54
C ASP A 7 -25.61 22.89 21.23
N ASP A 8 -24.52 23.65 21.26
CA ASP A 8 -23.57 23.83 20.14
C ASP A 8 -22.64 22.60 20.05
N THR A 9 -23.21 21.42 19.80
CA THR A 9 -22.40 20.24 19.46
C THR A 9 -21.86 20.37 18.03
N PRO A 10 -20.53 20.41 17.80
CA PRO A 10 -19.97 20.48 16.46
C PRO A 10 -20.29 19.19 15.70
N VAL A 11 -21.09 19.29 14.64
CA VAL A 11 -21.35 18.16 13.74
C VAL A 11 -20.10 17.92 12.89
N GLU A 12 -19.39 16.81 13.14
CA GLU A 12 -18.24 16.42 12.33
C GLU A 12 -18.69 16.16 10.89
N GLN A 13 -18.17 16.94 9.94
CA GLN A 13 -18.55 16.81 8.55
C GLN A 13 -17.97 15.53 7.93
N PRO A 14 -18.72 14.82 7.04
CA PRO A 14 -18.25 13.60 6.42
C PRO A 14 -16.92 13.82 5.68
N LYS A 15 -15.87 13.08 6.06
CA LYS A 15 -14.59 13.08 5.34
C LYS A 15 -14.80 12.52 3.94
N LYS A 16 -14.45 13.32 2.93
CA LYS A 16 -14.49 12.91 1.52
C LYS A 16 -13.47 11.79 1.27
N LEU A 17 -13.98 10.57 1.07
CA LEU A 17 -13.15 9.40 0.76
C LEU A 17 -12.85 9.36 -0.74
N TYR A 18 -11.60 9.58 -1.13
CA TYR A 18 -11.18 9.36 -2.53
C TYR A 18 -10.87 7.87 -2.73
N ILE A 19 -11.77 7.17 -3.41
CA ILE A 19 -11.55 5.78 -3.83
C ILE A 19 -10.86 5.83 -5.18
N SER A 20 -9.54 5.66 -5.20
CA SER A 20 -8.81 5.46 -6.45
C SER A 20 -9.21 4.12 -7.08
N PRO A 21 -9.35 4.03 -8.41
CA PRO A 21 -9.61 2.76 -9.08
C PRO A 21 -8.52 1.75 -8.70
N PRO A 22 -8.86 0.45 -8.53
CA PRO A 22 -7.93 -0.54 -8.02
C PRO A 22 -6.90 -0.90 -9.10
N ASN A 23 -5.85 -0.10 -9.19
CA ASN A 23 -4.73 -0.27 -10.12
C ASN A 23 -3.61 -1.18 -9.55
N ALA A 24 -3.71 -1.57 -8.29
CA ALA A 24 -2.71 -2.39 -7.63
C ALA A 24 -2.78 -3.85 -8.11
N LYS A 25 -1.63 -4.46 -8.39
CA LYS A 25 -1.53 -5.92 -8.48
C LYS A 25 -1.95 -6.51 -7.14
N ARG A 26 -2.75 -7.58 -7.20
CA ARG A 26 -3.31 -8.25 -6.04
C ARG A 26 -3.20 -9.75 -6.23
N PHE A 27 -2.99 -10.46 -5.13
CA PHE A 27 -3.20 -11.91 -5.09
C PHE A 27 -4.17 -12.26 -3.98
N GLN A 28 -4.95 -13.32 -4.20
CA GLN A 28 -5.95 -13.78 -3.25
C GLN A 28 -5.31 -14.81 -2.30
N LEU A 29 -5.53 -14.62 -1.00
CA LEU A 29 -5.14 -15.55 0.05
C LEU A 29 -6.14 -16.72 0.12
N PRO A 30 -5.76 -17.88 0.70
CA PRO A 30 -6.65 -19.02 0.83
C PRO A 30 -7.97 -18.73 1.57
N ASP A 31 -7.98 -17.71 2.44
CA ASP A 31 -9.17 -17.25 3.18
C ASP A 31 -10.04 -16.24 2.42
N GLY A 32 -9.72 -15.97 1.15
CA GLY A 32 -10.45 -15.06 0.29
C GLY A 32 -10.06 -13.59 0.39
N ARG A 33 -9.20 -13.19 1.34
CA ARG A 33 -8.68 -11.82 1.42
C ARG A 33 -7.73 -11.52 0.26
N HIS A 34 -7.57 -10.26 -0.11
CA HIS A 34 -6.66 -9.83 -1.17
C HIS A 34 -5.47 -9.09 -0.57
N LEU A 35 -4.25 -9.48 -0.94
CA LEU A 35 -3.05 -8.74 -0.63
C LEU A 35 -2.59 -7.94 -1.86
N ALA A 36 -2.53 -6.62 -1.71
CA ALA A 36 -2.00 -5.74 -2.73
C ALA A 36 -0.48 -5.62 -2.58
N TYR A 37 0.23 -5.67 -3.70
CA TYR A 37 1.69 -5.60 -3.71
C TYR A 37 2.19 -4.73 -4.86
N GLU A 38 3.44 -4.31 -4.77
CA GLU A 38 4.20 -3.71 -5.86
C GLU A 38 5.39 -4.60 -6.22
N GLU A 39 5.74 -4.63 -7.51
CA GLU A 39 6.84 -5.45 -8.01
C GLU A 39 7.76 -4.58 -8.85
N LYS A 40 9.08 -4.68 -8.58
CA LYS A 40 10.13 -3.92 -9.25
C LYS A 40 11.28 -4.86 -9.67
N GLY A 41 11.99 -4.47 -10.73
CA GLY A 41 13.10 -5.25 -11.29
C GLY A 41 12.64 -6.34 -12.24
N ILE A 42 13.33 -7.47 -12.22
CA ILE A 42 13.10 -8.58 -13.15
C ILE A 42 11.88 -9.41 -12.73
N SER A 43 11.15 -9.94 -13.71
CA SER A 43 9.99 -10.81 -13.50
C SER A 43 10.38 -12.12 -12.79
N ALA A 44 9.44 -12.70 -12.04
CA ALA A 44 9.69 -13.86 -11.16
C ALA A 44 10.31 -15.07 -11.88
N ASP A 45 9.97 -15.29 -13.14
CA ASP A 45 10.47 -16.38 -13.99
C ASP A 45 11.93 -16.22 -14.41
N ARG A 46 12.46 -14.99 -14.39
CA ARG A 46 13.82 -14.66 -14.82
C ARG A 46 14.73 -14.19 -13.69
N ALA A 47 14.16 -13.90 -12.53
CA ALA A 47 14.91 -13.35 -11.41
C ALA A 47 15.87 -14.39 -10.83
N ARG A 48 17.14 -14.02 -10.70
CA ARG A 48 18.17 -14.79 -10.00
C ARG A 48 17.95 -14.77 -8.49
N PHE A 49 17.44 -13.64 -7.98
CA PHE A 49 17.09 -13.45 -6.57
C PHE A 49 15.70 -12.84 -6.46
N SER A 50 14.88 -13.35 -5.53
CA SER A 50 13.59 -12.75 -5.19
C SER A 50 13.60 -12.30 -3.73
N LEU A 51 13.32 -11.02 -3.52
CA LEU A 51 13.23 -10.40 -2.20
C LEU A 51 11.80 -9.94 -1.93
N VAL A 52 11.31 -10.24 -0.73
CA VAL A 52 10.04 -9.73 -0.22
C VAL A 52 10.34 -8.80 0.94
N ALA A 53 9.93 -7.54 0.82
CA ALA A 53 10.17 -6.50 1.81
C ALA A 53 8.83 -5.94 2.30
N PRO A 54 8.21 -6.56 3.32
CA PRO A 54 6.99 -6.01 3.90
C PRO A 54 7.28 -4.65 4.53
N HIS A 55 6.32 -3.74 4.41
CA HIS A 55 6.45 -2.43 5.03
C HIS A 55 6.24 -2.51 6.55
N SER A 56 6.82 -1.55 7.27
CA SER A 56 6.63 -1.40 8.72
C SER A 56 5.19 -1.01 9.09
N PHE A 57 4.89 -1.02 10.39
CA PHE A 57 3.61 -0.61 10.95
C PHE A 57 3.21 0.82 10.50
N LEU A 58 1.93 1.02 10.19
CA LEU A 58 1.34 2.27 9.67
C LEU A 58 1.91 2.77 8.32
N SER A 59 2.62 1.92 7.58
CA SER A 59 3.13 2.24 6.25
C SER A 59 2.31 1.54 5.15
N SER A 60 2.81 1.56 3.92
CA SER A 60 2.19 0.89 2.77
C SER A 60 3.25 0.30 1.84
N ARG A 61 2.81 -0.55 0.91
CA ARG A 61 3.63 -1.13 -0.17
C ARG A 61 4.40 -0.09 -1.00
N LEU A 62 3.96 1.17 -1.00
CA LEU A 62 4.57 2.26 -1.77
C LEU A 62 5.79 2.88 -1.07
N ALA A 63 6.04 2.58 0.21
CA ALA A 63 7.17 3.14 0.94
C ALA A 63 8.52 2.74 0.33
N GLY A 64 8.62 1.51 -0.18
CA GLY A 64 9.81 0.99 -0.84
C GLY A 64 11.05 0.95 0.07
N ILE A 65 12.21 0.74 -0.55
CA ILE A 65 13.52 0.79 0.09
C ILE A 65 14.29 1.97 -0.50
N PRO A 66 14.69 2.98 0.29
CA PRO A 66 15.47 4.12 -0.20
C PRO A 66 16.75 3.68 -0.90
N GLY A 67 17.09 4.34 -2.01
CA GLY A 67 18.31 4.07 -2.78
C GLY A 67 18.22 2.89 -3.76
N ILE A 68 17.11 2.14 -3.76
CA ILE A 68 16.90 1.06 -4.74
C ILE A 68 16.25 1.62 -6.01
N SER A 69 16.95 1.49 -7.14
CA SER A 69 16.44 1.79 -8.48
C SER A 69 16.08 0.52 -9.24
N SER A 70 15.23 0.65 -10.27
CA SER A 70 14.92 -0.47 -11.17
C SER A 70 16.16 -0.97 -11.91
N SER A 71 17.03 -0.07 -12.37
CA SER A 71 18.26 -0.45 -13.09
C SER A 71 19.20 -1.30 -12.24
N LEU A 72 19.34 -0.99 -10.95
CA LEU A 72 20.13 -1.77 -10.01
C LEU A 72 19.54 -3.17 -9.82
N LEU A 73 18.22 -3.26 -9.67
CA LEU A 73 17.54 -4.55 -9.56
C LEU A 73 17.74 -5.38 -10.83
N GLU A 74 17.67 -4.77 -12.01
CA GLU A 74 17.91 -5.45 -13.29
C GLU A 74 19.35 -5.94 -13.43
N GLU A 75 20.35 -5.11 -13.11
CA GLU A 75 21.78 -5.47 -13.15
C GLU A 75 22.09 -6.71 -12.32
N PHE A 76 21.51 -6.80 -11.11
CA PHE A 76 21.72 -7.93 -10.21
C PHE A 76 20.78 -9.11 -10.49
N GLY A 77 19.87 -8.99 -11.47
CA GLY A 77 18.85 -10.00 -11.75
C GLY A 77 17.88 -10.20 -10.59
N ALA A 78 17.61 -9.15 -9.81
CA ALA A 78 16.78 -9.18 -8.64
C ALA A 78 15.34 -8.78 -8.94
N ARG A 79 14.42 -9.47 -8.26
CA ARG A 79 13.01 -9.11 -8.14
C ARG A 79 12.75 -8.61 -6.73
N LEU A 80 12.12 -7.44 -6.61
CA LEU A 80 11.68 -6.89 -5.33
C LEU A 80 10.15 -6.81 -5.29
N VAL A 81 9.56 -7.38 -4.23
CA VAL A 81 8.13 -7.29 -3.93
C VAL A 81 7.92 -6.55 -2.62
N THR A 82 7.02 -5.56 -2.61
CA THR A 82 6.63 -4.77 -1.42
C THR A 82 5.12 -4.73 -1.20
#